data_AF-A0A4Q1DII3-F1
#
_entry.id   AF-A0A4Q1DII3-F1
#
_cell.length_a   1.000
_cell.length_b   1.000
_cell.length_c   1.000
_cell.angle_alpha   90.00
_cell.angle_beta   90.00
_cell.angle_gamma   90.00
#
_symmetry.space_group_name_H-M   'P 1'
#
loop_
_entity.id
_entity.type
_entity.pdbx_description
1 polymer ?
#
loop_
_entity_poly.entity_id
_entity_poly.type
_entity_poly.pdbx_seq_one_letter_code
_entity_poly.pdbx_strand_id
1 'polypeptide(L)'
;METIKITSPDGRVGVVEFDDGPILNVTGDVSLAEIAEAIRVLRPNSATGTVNMVDADACFVLRSAEIAGWLVDWPEVEGDDDDDSYDSGMDEDLIVN
;
A
#
# COMPACT_ATOMS: atom_id res chain seq x y z
N MET A 1 1.98 9.06 16.09
CA MET A 1 2.27 7.62 16.23
C MET A 1 1.03 6.86 15.86
N GLU A 2 1.15 6.12 14.78
CA GLU A 2 0.07 5.37 14.13
C GLU A 2 0.42 3.88 14.17
N THR A 3 -0.62 3.05 14.13
CA THR A 3 -0.48 1.60 14.15
C THR A 3 -1.36 0.97 13.10
N ILE A 4 -0.79 0.10 12.27
CA ILE A 4 -1.53 -0.64 11.24
C ILE A 4 -1.38 -2.14 11.47
N LYS A 5 -2.50 -2.85 11.39
CA LYS A 5 -2.51 -4.31 11.50
C LYS A 5 -2.10 -4.92 10.16
N ILE A 6 -1.24 -5.93 10.22
CA ILE A 6 -0.82 -6.70 9.05
C ILE A 6 -1.03 -8.18 9.29
N THR A 7 -1.27 -8.92 8.20
CA THR A 7 -1.34 -10.37 8.20
C THR A 7 -0.40 -10.93 7.13
N SER A 8 0.49 -11.82 7.53
CA SER A 8 1.40 -12.48 6.60
C SER A 8 0.65 -13.45 5.68
N PRO A 9 1.26 -13.85 4.54
CA PRO A 9 0.67 -14.84 3.65
C PRO A 9 0.33 -16.18 4.32
N ASP A 10 1.05 -16.53 5.40
CA ASP A 10 0.81 -17.75 6.20
C ASP A 10 -0.29 -17.57 7.25
N GLY A 11 -0.91 -16.39 7.35
CA GLY A 11 -1.99 -16.09 8.31
C GLY A 11 -1.51 -15.59 9.68
N ARG A 12 -0.22 -15.30 9.87
CA ARG A 12 0.31 -14.73 11.13
C ARG A 12 0.03 -13.24 11.19
N VAL A 13 -0.38 -12.76 12.35
CA VAL A 13 -0.84 -11.38 12.53
C VAL A 13 0.22 -10.57 13.29
N GLY A 14 0.39 -9.32 12.87
CA GLY A 14 1.17 -8.34 13.62
C GLY A 14 0.63 -6.94 13.51
N VAL A 15 1.32 -6.03 14.17
CA VAL A 15 1.03 -4.61 14.19
C VAL A 15 2.32 -3.86 13.91
N VAL A 16 2.26 -2.94 12.96
CA VAL A 16 3.35 -2.05 12.58
C VAL A 16 3.09 -0.70 13.22
N GLU A 17 4.08 -0.18 13.93
CA GLU A 17 4.05 1.13 14.58
C GLU A 17 4.96 2.10 13.81
N PHE A 18 4.47 3.28 13.45
CA PHE A 18 5.21 4.30 12.71
C PHE A 18 4.78 5.73 13.09
N ASP A 19 5.58 6.73 12.72
CA ASP A 19 5.30 8.15 12.95
C ASP A 19 5.81 8.96 11.75
N ASP A 20 4.89 9.39 10.87
CA ASP A 20 5.14 10.23 9.68
C ASP A 20 6.52 10.01 9.04
N GLY A 21 6.79 8.78 8.62
CA GLY A 21 8.14 8.34 8.24
C GLY A 21 8.33 6.82 8.28
N PRO A 22 9.54 6.33 8.58
CA PRO A 22 9.85 4.90 8.54
C PRO A 22 9.18 4.11 9.67
N ILE A 23 9.15 2.78 9.51
CA ILE A 23 8.63 1.87 10.54
C ILE A 23 9.50 1.96 11.79
N LEU A 24 8.87 2.22 12.94
CA LEU A 24 9.54 2.32 14.23
C LEU A 24 9.63 0.96 14.91
N ASN A 25 8.55 0.17 14.85
CA ASN A 25 8.49 -1.12 15.50
C ASN A 25 7.48 -2.06 14.82
N VAL A 26 7.69 -3.36 14.99
CA VAL A 26 6.76 -4.40 14.55
C VAL A 26 6.55 -5.37 15.71
N THR A 27 5.29 -5.58 16.08
CA THR A 27 4.88 -6.45 17.19
C THR A 27 3.93 -7.56 16.71
N GLY A 28 3.85 -8.67 17.44
CA GLY A 28 3.02 -9.83 17.11
C GLY A 28 3.82 -11.05 16.62
N ASP A 29 3.20 -11.88 15.79
CA ASP A 29 3.76 -13.14 15.27
C ASP A 29 4.55 -12.97 13.96
N VAL A 30 4.81 -11.72 13.58
CA VAL A 30 5.57 -11.31 12.40
C VAL A 30 6.65 -10.31 12.81
N SER A 31 7.71 -10.22 12.03
CA SER A 31 8.84 -9.34 12.29
C SER A 31 9.16 -8.41 11.12
N LEU A 32 9.85 -7.30 11.41
CA LEU A 32 10.31 -6.37 10.37
C LEU A 32 11.24 -7.08 9.35
N ALA A 33 12.01 -8.07 9.79
CA ALA A 33 12.88 -8.85 8.91
C ALA A 33 12.08 -9.62 7.84
N GLU A 34 10.95 -10.21 8.22
CA GLU A 34 10.09 -10.95 7.28
C GLU A 34 9.45 -10.02 6.24
N ILE A 35 9.04 -8.82 6.67
CA ILE A 35 8.55 -7.79 5.75
C ILE A 35 9.68 -7.38 4.79
N ALA A 36 10.88 -7.14 5.32
CA ALA A 36 12.05 -6.79 4.51
C ALA A 36 12.38 -7.86 3.47
N GLU A 37 12.34 -9.14 3.85
CA GLU A 37 12.56 -10.26 2.93
C GLU A 37 11.49 -10.34 1.84
N ALA A 38 10.22 -10.13 2.20
CA ALA A 38 9.10 -10.16 1.27
C ALA A 38 9.21 -9.06 0.20
N ILE A 39 9.57 -7.83 0.58
CA ILE A 39 9.65 -6.70 -0.37
C ILE A 39 10.97 -6.65 -1.14
N ARG A 40 12.03 -7.33 -0.66
CA ARG A 40 13.36 -7.29 -1.27
C ARG A 40 13.38 -7.75 -2.73
N VAL A 41 12.50 -8.67 -3.09
CA VAL A 41 12.41 -9.22 -4.46
C VAL A 41 11.64 -8.31 -5.42
N LEU A 42 10.95 -7.29 -4.90
CA LEU A 42 10.17 -6.36 -5.70
C LEU A 42 11.08 -5.39 -6.44
N ARG A 43 10.63 -4.99 -7.64
CA ARG A 43 11.28 -3.92 -8.41
C ARG A 43 10.76 -2.58 -7.88
N PRO A 44 11.60 -1.71 -7.31
CA PRO A 44 11.14 -0.40 -6.87
C PRO A 44 10.64 0.42 -8.05
N ASN A 45 9.56 1.16 -7.82
CA ASN A 45 8.89 1.97 -8.84
C ASN A 45 8.30 3.23 -8.21
N SER A 46 8.85 4.39 -8.58
CA SER A 46 8.42 5.68 -8.06
C SER A 46 7.01 6.08 -8.49
N ALA A 47 6.53 5.61 -9.65
CA ALA A 47 5.19 5.93 -10.13
C ALA A 47 4.09 5.26 -9.30
N THR A 48 4.37 4.09 -8.71
CA THR A 48 3.43 3.32 -7.89
C THR A 48 3.75 3.38 -6.39
N GLY A 49 4.83 4.07 -6.00
CA GLY A 49 5.31 4.10 -4.61
C GLY A 49 5.86 2.76 -4.12
N THR A 50 6.25 1.85 -5.01
CA THR A 50 6.79 0.54 -4.63
C THR A 50 8.26 0.66 -4.21
N VAL A 51 8.60 0.11 -3.06
CA VAL A 51 9.95 0.11 -2.47
C VAL A 51 10.38 -1.32 -2.17
N ASN A 52 11.70 -1.52 -2.05
CA ASN A 52 12.31 -2.82 -1.74
C ASN A 52 13.19 -2.78 -0.49
N MET A 53 13.04 -1.73 0.33
CA MET A 53 13.79 -1.49 1.56
C MET A 53 12.85 -0.93 2.62
N VAL A 54 13.06 -1.33 3.88
CA VAL A 54 12.21 -0.95 5.02
C VAL A 54 12.56 0.41 5.64
N ASP A 55 13.62 1.05 5.17
CA ASP A 55 14.07 2.39 5.62
C ASP A 55 13.24 3.53 4.98
N ALA A 56 12.42 3.20 3.97
CA ALA A 56 11.48 4.12 3.37
C ALA A 56 10.25 4.36 4.28
N ASP A 57 9.42 5.33 3.93
CA ASP A 57 8.18 5.60 4.65
C ASP A 57 7.30 4.35 4.80
N ALA A 58 6.73 4.20 5.99
CA ALA A 58 5.94 3.04 6.37
C ALA A 58 4.80 2.78 5.38
N CYS A 59 4.15 3.83 4.87
CA CYS A 59 3.11 3.69 3.86
C CYS A 59 3.60 2.98 2.58
N PHE A 60 4.78 3.33 2.08
CA PHE A 60 5.36 2.69 0.89
C PHE A 60 5.81 1.26 1.19
N VAL A 61 6.39 1.03 2.37
CA VAL A 61 6.81 -0.30 2.83
C VAL A 61 5.61 -1.24 2.94
N LEU A 62 4.53 -0.80 3.59
CA LEU A 62 3.28 -1.53 3.73
C LEU A 62 2.61 -1.78 2.39
N ARG A 63 2.56 -0.78 1.50
CA ARG A 63 2.02 -0.94 0.13
C ARG A 63 2.81 -1.98 -0.67
N SER A 64 4.13 -2.01 -0.47
CA SER A 64 5.00 -3.00 -1.10
C SER A 64 4.79 -4.40 -0.49
N ALA A 65 4.54 -4.48 0.82
CA ALA A 65 4.17 -5.73 1.47
C ALA A 65 2.86 -6.31 0.91
N GLU A 66 1.86 -5.46 0.60
CA GLU A 66 0.63 -5.90 -0.09
C GLU A 66 0.90 -6.52 -1.46
N ILE A 67 1.80 -5.90 -2.24
CA ILE A 67 2.22 -6.44 -3.55
C ILE A 67 2.92 -7.80 -3.36
N ALA A 68 3.64 -7.98 -2.25
CA ALA A 68 4.26 -9.25 -1.87
C ALA A 68 3.27 -10.26 -1.24
N GLY A 69 1.98 -9.94 -1.18
CA GLY A 69 0.91 -10.84 -0.73
C GLY A 69 0.52 -10.73 0.74
N TRP A 70 0.99 -9.72 1.46
CA TRP A 70 0.54 -9.44 2.82
C TRP A 70 -0.82 -8.74 2.80
N LEU A 71 -1.63 -8.94 3.84
CA LEU A 71 -2.85 -8.15 4.04
C LEU A 71 -2.54 -7.00 4.98
N VAL A 72 -2.89 -5.78 4.58
CA VAL A 72 -2.69 -4.56 5.37
C VAL A 72 -4.05 -3.94 5.66
N ASP A 73 -4.35 -3.71 6.94
CA ASP A 73 -5.60 -3.15 7.41
C ASP A 73 -5.49 -1.62 7.42
N TRP A 74 -5.63 -1.02 6.23
CA TRP A 74 -5.57 0.43 6.09
C TRP A 74 -6.74 1.08 6.81
N PRO A 75 -6.52 2.19 7.55
CA PRO A 75 -7.63 2.94 8.12
C PRO A 75 -8.57 3.38 7.00
N GLU A 76 -9.87 3.35 7.28
CA GLU A 76 -10.86 3.96 6.38
C GLU A 76 -10.54 5.44 6.29
N VAL A 77 -9.93 5.85 5.19
CA VAL A 77 -9.83 7.26 4.86
C VAL A 77 -11.24 7.67 4.51
N GLU A 78 -11.84 8.58 5.29
CA GLU A 78 -13.03 9.33 4.87
C GLU A 78 -12.61 10.20 3.66
N GLY A 79 -12.49 9.55 2.51
CA GLY A 79 -12.48 10.20 1.22
C GLY A 79 -13.91 10.60 0.93
N ASP A 80 -14.14 11.90 0.83
CA ASP A 80 -15.24 12.42 0.04
C ASP A 80 -15.16 11.71 -1.31
N ASP A 81 -16.18 10.91 -1.58
CA ASP A 81 -16.39 10.21 -2.83
C ASP A 81 -16.65 11.30 -3.89
N ASP A 82 -15.60 11.98 -4.38
CA ASP A 82 -15.63 12.67 -5.68
C ASP A 82 -15.61 11.57 -6.76
N ASP A 83 -16.69 10.79 -6.76
CA ASP A 83 -17.25 10.17 -7.95
C ASP A 83 -17.97 11.28 -8.74
N ASP A 84 -17.20 12.21 -9.30
CA ASP A 84 -17.61 12.90 -10.51
C ASP A 84 -17.09 12.11 -11.72
N SER A 85 -17.68 10.91 -11.87
CA SER A 85 -18.08 10.34 -13.14
C SER A 85 -18.05 11.36 -14.28
N TYR A 86 -17.00 11.31 -15.10
CA TYR A 86 -17.00 12.03 -16.38
C TYR A 86 -18.05 11.37 -17.27
N ASP A 87 -19.20 12.03 -17.30
CA ASP A 87 -20.30 11.93 -18.24
C ASP A 87 -19.82 11.43 -19.62
N SER A 88 -20.17 10.17 -19.93
CA SER A 88 -20.20 9.69 -21.31
C SER A 88 -21.34 10.37 -22.06
N GLY A 89 -21.10 11.61 -22.49
CA GLY A 89 -21.94 12.38 -23.39
C GLY A 89 -21.31 12.47 -24.78
N MET A 90 -22.00 11.89 -25.77
CA MET A 90 -21.88 12.00 -27.24
C MET A 90 -21.12 13.25 -27.74
N ASP A 91 -20.28 13.16 -28.78
CA ASP A 91 -20.80 13.38 -30.13
C ASP A 91 -20.10 12.56 -31.23
N GLU A 92 -20.96 12.00 -32.07
CA GLU A 92 -20.67 11.35 -33.33
C GLU A 92 -20.24 12.39 -34.38
N ASP A 93 -18.94 12.52 -34.70
CA ASP A 93 -18.53 13.16 -35.96
C ASP A 93 -18.38 12.10 -37.06
N LEU A 94 -19.57 11.73 -37.54
CA LEU A 94 -19.83 11.10 -38.82
C LEU A 94 -19.03 11.80 -39.92
N ILE A 95 -18.15 11.06 -40.60
CA ILE A 95 -17.49 11.50 -41.83
C ILE A 95 -18.56 11.89 -42.86
N VAL A 96 -18.73 13.19 -43.09
CA VAL A 96 -19.36 13.72 -44.30
C VAL A 96 -18.66 15.00 -44.72
N ASN A 97 -17.70 14.88 -45.65
CA ASN A 97 -17.82 15.43 -47.01
C ASN A 97 -16.52 15.23 -47.79
#